data_AF-A6SSW6-F1
#
_entry.id   AF-A6SSW6-F1
#
_cell.length_a   1.000
_cell.length_b   1.000
_cell.length_c   1.000
_cell.angle_alpha   90.00
_cell.angle_beta   90.00
_cell.angle_gamma   90.00
#
_symmetry.space_group_name_H-M   'P 1'
#
loop_
_entity.id
_entity.type
_entity.pdbx_description
1 polymer ?
#
loop_
_entity_poly.entity_id
_entity_poly.type
_entity_poly.pdbx_seq_one_letter_code
_entity_poly.pdbx_strand_id
1 'polypeptide(L)'
;MQAFYLDSEVWSSFDFTRQPSSVILSAEVLAYLDDVDETKRKYFSSTHTWMPIISKMRLNRLTDSAVGKTRVDIALLLLCMKLVPDGVAEDENKPSDLYLTAKQLCATLERNCLLTLRSLQANLLLAVYEVGHAIYPAAALTVGCCVRQGVALGLHNKDAPQLGGNVRSWVDWEERQRG
;
A
#
# COMPACT_ATOMS: atom_id res chain seq x y z
N MET A 1 21.99 19.73 -15.90
CA MET A 1 20.68 19.80 -15.23
C MET A 1 20.37 18.39 -14.73
N GLN A 2 20.05 18.20 -13.45
CA GLN A 2 19.56 16.95 -12.81
C GLN A 2 20.55 15.78 -12.60
N ALA A 3 21.51 15.92 -11.67
CA ALA A 3 22.14 14.77 -10.98
C ALA A 3 21.61 14.56 -9.55
N PHE A 4 20.89 15.54 -9.00
CA PHE A 4 20.48 15.57 -7.58
C PHE A 4 19.30 14.65 -7.22
N TYR A 5 18.53 14.16 -8.20
CA TYR A 5 17.30 13.41 -7.92
C TYR A 5 17.53 11.91 -7.63
N LEU A 6 18.74 11.40 -7.92
CA LEU A 6 19.04 9.97 -7.91
C LEU A 6 19.89 9.49 -6.74
N ASP A 7 20.15 10.31 -5.73
CA ASP A 7 20.95 9.86 -4.60
C ASP A 7 20.15 8.87 -3.72
N SER A 8 20.20 7.59 -4.12
CA SER A 8 19.62 6.48 -3.37
C SER A 8 20.21 6.34 -1.97
N GLU A 9 21.40 6.90 -1.71
CA GLU A 9 22.01 6.91 -0.37
C GLU A 9 21.27 7.87 0.55
N VAL A 10 20.83 9.03 0.04
CA VAL A 10 19.99 9.95 0.81
C VAL A 10 18.68 9.25 1.19
N TRP A 11 18.03 8.56 0.24
CA TRP A 11 16.80 7.82 0.53
C TRP A 11 17.01 6.67 1.52
N SER A 12 18.11 5.92 1.43
CA SER A 12 18.38 4.81 2.34
C SER A 12 18.66 5.26 3.78
N SER A 13 19.13 6.50 3.97
CA SER A 13 19.36 7.09 5.30
C SER A 13 18.07 7.44 6.06
N PHE A 14 16.94 7.56 5.36
CA PHE A 14 15.65 7.87 5.98
C PHE A 14 14.96 6.60 6.50
N ASP A 15 14.71 6.54 7.80
CA ASP A 15 13.82 5.54 8.39
C ASP A 15 12.35 5.91 8.13
N PHE A 16 11.89 5.65 6.91
CA PHE A 16 10.48 5.84 6.54
C PHE A 16 9.53 4.83 7.20
N THR A 17 10.07 3.79 7.87
CA THR A 17 9.27 2.75 8.51
C THR A 17 8.82 3.13 9.91
N ARG A 18 9.49 4.11 10.53
CA ARG A 18 9.14 4.65 11.84
C ARG A 18 7.86 5.49 11.74
N GLN A 19 6.75 4.86 12.10
CA GLN A 19 5.44 5.50 12.10
C GLN A 19 5.44 6.68 13.10
N PRO A 20 5.04 7.91 12.70
CA PRO A 20 4.66 8.92 13.68
C PRO A 20 3.44 8.38 14.42
N SER A 21 3.58 8.25 15.73
CA SER A 21 2.73 7.45 16.62
C SER A 21 1.28 7.95 16.78
N SER A 22 0.75 8.81 15.90
CA SER A 22 -0.48 9.55 16.23
C SER A 22 -1.43 9.88 15.08
N VAL A 23 -1.40 9.20 13.93
CA VAL A 23 -2.51 9.36 12.98
C VAL A 23 -3.72 8.59 13.50
N ILE A 24 -4.68 9.32 14.06
CA ILE A 24 -5.96 8.79 14.53
C ILE A 24 -6.85 8.55 13.32
N LEU A 25 -7.41 7.34 13.19
CA LEU A 25 -8.36 7.02 12.14
C LEU A 25 -9.70 7.71 12.43
N SER A 26 -10.29 8.34 11.42
CA SER A 26 -11.63 8.93 11.54
C SER A 26 -12.69 7.84 11.72
N ALA A 27 -13.81 8.18 12.35
CA ALA A 27 -14.96 7.27 12.50
C ALA A 27 -15.47 6.77 11.14
N GLU A 28 -15.42 7.61 10.10
CA GLU A 28 -15.75 7.27 8.72
C GLU A 28 -14.86 6.15 8.17
N VAL A 29 -13.53 6.26 8.35
CA VAL A 29 -12.61 5.20 7.93
C VAL A 29 -12.90 3.90 8.68
N LEU A 30 -13.19 3.96 9.98
CA LEU A 30 -13.53 2.78 10.76
C LEU A 30 -14.84 2.14 10.31
N ALA A 31 -15.86 2.93 9.94
CA ALA A 31 -17.14 2.42 9.45
C ALA A 31 -16.98 1.61 8.15
N TYR A 32 -16.10 2.03 7.23
CA TYR A 32 -15.81 1.25 6.02
C TYR A 32 -15.10 -0.08 6.30
N LEU A 33 -14.45 -0.20 7.46
CA LEU A 33 -13.67 -1.36 7.90
C LEU A 33 -14.46 -2.29 8.85
N ASP A 34 -15.78 -2.18 8.92
CA ASP A 34 -16.62 -3.00 9.81
C ASP A 34 -16.50 -4.51 9.52
N ASP A 35 -16.48 -4.90 8.23
CA ASP A 35 -16.27 -6.30 7.81
C ASP A 35 -14.96 -6.48 7.04
N VAL A 36 -13.86 -6.55 7.79
CA VAL A 36 -12.52 -6.79 7.25
C VAL A 36 -12.41 -8.17 6.62
N ASP A 37 -13.09 -9.19 7.14
CA ASP A 37 -12.98 -10.56 6.66
C ASP A 37 -13.68 -10.74 5.30
N GLU A 38 -14.84 -10.15 5.10
CA GLU A 38 -15.51 -10.11 3.81
C GLU A 38 -14.70 -9.31 2.79
N THR A 39 -14.15 -8.16 3.19
CA THR A 39 -13.26 -7.35 2.34
C THR A 39 -12.07 -8.17 1.85
N LYS A 40 -11.39 -8.89 2.76
CA LYS A 40 -10.29 -9.80 2.40
C LYS A 40 -10.77 -10.88 1.43
N ARG A 41 -11.89 -11.54 1.74
CA ARG A 41 -12.45 -12.64 0.93
C ARG A 41 -12.72 -12.19 -0.51
N LYS A 42 -13.47 -11.09 -0.69
CA LYS A 42 -13.78 -10.51 -2.00
C LYS A 42 -12.52 -10.21 -2.79
N TYR A 43 -11.57 -9.46 -2.21
CA TYR A 43 -10.32 -9.12 -2.87
C TYR A 43 -9.53 -10.35 -3.34
N PHE A 44 -9.40 -11.37 -2.47
CA PHE A 44 -8.65 -12.59 -2.82
C PHE A 44 -9.37 -13.44 -3.89
N SER A 45 -10.70 -13.37 -3.99
CA SER A 45 -11.46 -14.04 -5.04
C SER A 45 -11.55 -13.27 -6.36
N SER A 46 -11.31 -11.95 -6.36
CA SER A 46 -11.41 -11.10 -7.55
C SER A 46 -10.06 -10.47 -7.91
N THR A 47 -9.71 -9.32 -7.35
CA THR A 47 -8.52 -8.52 -7.70
C THR A 47 -7.21 -9.30 -7.64
N HIS A 48 -7.05 -10.14 -6.62
CA HIS A 48 -5.82 -10.93 -6.44
C HIS A 48 -5.57 -11.94 -7.57
N THR A 49 -6.61 -12.35 -8.32
CA THR A 49 -6.47 -13.33 -9.41
C THR A 49 -5.64 -12.80 -10.57
N TRP A 50 -5.68 -11.49 -10.81
CA TRP A 50 -4.96 -10.82 -11.89
C TRP A 50 -3.88 -9.84 -11.38
N MET A 51 -3.91 -9.44 -10.11
CA MET A 51 -2.90 -8.60 -9.47
C MET A 51 -2.49 -9.12 -8.08
N PRO A 52 -1.68 -10.19 -8.01
CA PRO A 52 -1.27 -10.81 -6.76
C PRO A 52 -0.12 -10.05 -6.07
N ILE A 53 -0.39 -8.84 -5.56
CA ILE A 53 0.62 -8.01 -4.87
C ILE A 53 0.58 -8.14 -3.34
N ILE A 54 -0.49 -8.71 -2.77
CA ILE A 54 -0.71 -8.85 -1.32
C ILE A 54 -0.65 -10.32 -0.91
N SER A 55 0.24 -10.67 0.01
CA SER A 55 0.28 -12.03 0.59
C SER A 55 -0.83 -12.22 1.63
N LYS A 56 -1.72 -13.20 1.39
CA LYS A 56 -2.81 -13.57 2.31
C LYS A 56 -2.35 -13.86 3.73
N MET A 57 -1.28 -14.66 3.89
CA MET A 57 -0.74 -15.00 5.20
C MET A 57 -0.21 -13.76 5.94
N ARG A 58 0.52 -12.88 5.25
CA ARG A 58 1.06 -11.65 5.86
C ARG A 58 -0.06 -10.69 6.24
N LEU A 59 -1.08 -10.56 5.38
CA LEU A 59 -2.23 -9.70 5.65
C LEU A 59 -3.00 -10.17 6.88
N ASN A 60 -3.33 -11.47 6.96
CA ASN A 60 -4.02 -12.02 8.13
C ASN A 60 -3.24 -11.76 9.41
N ARG A 61 -1.94 -12.06 9.45
CA ARG A 61 -1.11 -11.78 10.64
C ARG A 61 -1.15 -10.30 11.04
N LEU A 62 -1.16 -9.39 10.07
CA LEU A 62 -1.24 -7.95 10.32
C LEU A 62 -2.60 -7.52 10.87
N THR A 63 -3.69 -8.07 10.34
CA THR A 63 -5.06 -7.75 10.83
C THR A 63 -5.33 -8.37 12.19
N ASP A 64 -4.83 -9.58 12.44
CA ASP A 64 -5.04 -10.30 13.69
C ASP A 64 -4.24 -9.66 14.84
N SER A 65 -3.06 -9.11 14.53
CA SER A 65 -2.25 -8.36 15.51
C SER A 65 -2.79 -6.96 15.78
N ALA A 66 -3.69 -6.44 14.93
CA ALA A 66 -4.18 -5.06 14.99
C ALA A 66 -5.42 -4.89 15.88
N VAL A 67 -5.90 -5.96 16.55
CA VAL A 67 -7.04 -5.93 17.48
C VAL A 67 -6.77 -4.89 18.59
N GLY A 68 -7.24 -3.66 18.38
CA GLY A 68 -7.12 -2.53 19.31
C GLY A 68 -6.57 -1.22 18.71
N LYS A 69 -5.69 -1.28 17.70
CA LYS A 69 -5.15 -0.08 16.99
C LYS A 69 -4.77 -0.43 15.55
N THR A 70 -5.72 -0.32 14.63
CA THR A 70 -5.43 -0.46 13.20
C THR A 70 -4.44 0.62 12.77
N ARG A 71 -3.27 0.20 12.30
CA ARG A 71 -2.29 1.16 11.75
C ARG A 71 -2.83 1.79 10.48
N VAL A 72 -2.47 3.04 10.23
CA VAL A 72 -3.06 3.82 9.12
C VAL A 72 -2.70 3.28 7.75
N ASP A 73 -1.50 2.71 7.60
CA ASP A 73 -1.09 2.01 6.38
C ASP A 73 -1.90 0.72 6.14
N ILE A 74 -2.27 0.00 7.20
CA ILE A 74 -3.15 -1.17 7.11
C ILE A 74 -4.58 -0.73 6.77
N ALA A 75 -5.09 0.32 7.42
CA ALA A 75 -6.42 0.86 7.15
C ALA A 75 -6.53 1.30 5.68
N LEU A 76 -5.55 2.03 5.15
CA LEU A 76 -5.52 2.43 3.75
C LEU A 76 -5.50 1.22 2.82
N LEU A 77 -4.68 0.21 3.11
CA LEU A 77 -4.63 -1.01 2.32
C LEU A 77 -5.99 -1.71 2.26
N LEU A 78 -6.68 -1.84 3.40
CA LEU A 78 -7.99 -2.46 3.47
C LEU A 78 -9.07 -1.64 2.73
N LEU A 79 -9.06 -0.30 2.84
CA LEU A 79 -9.96 0.56 2.07
C LEU A 79 -9.75 0.37 0.56
N CYS A 80 -8.51 0.38 0.09
CA CYS A 80 -8.21 0.17 -1.32
C CYS A 80 -8.54 -1.26 -1.79
N MET A 81 -8.37 -2.27 -0.92
CA MET A 81 -8.82 -3.64 -1.20
C MET A 81 -10.33 -3.76 -1.35
N LYS A 82 -11.11 -2.97 -0.60
CA LYS A 82 -12.56 -2.88 -0.74
C LYS A 82 -12.97 -2.13 -2.01
N LEU A 83 -12.24 -1.05 -2.31
CA LEU A 83 -12.54 -0.15 -3.42
C LEU A 83 -12.44 -0.82 -4.80
N VAL A 84 -11.45 -1.70 -5.04
CA VAL A 84 -11.25 -2.29 -6.37
C VAL A 84 -12.39 -3.25 -6.77
N PRO A 85 -12.85 -4.19 -5.90
CA PRO A 85 -13.97 -5.07 -6.22
C PRO A 85 -15.34 -4.39 -6.18
N ASP A 86 -15.59 -3.54 -5.19
CA ASP A 86 -16.92 -2.93 -4.97
C ASP A 86 -17.11 -1.64 -5.77
N GLY A 87 -16.08 -1.19 -6.49
CA GLY A 87 -15.94 0.17 -7.01
C GLY A 87 -16.91 0.61 -8.10
N VAL A 88 -17.95 -0.14 -8.46
CA VAL A 88 -18.97 0.37 -9.39
C VAL A 88 -19.66 1.55 -8.70
N ALA A 89 -19.39 2.77 -9.16
CA ALA A 89 -20.03 3.96 -8.63
C ALA A 89 -21.56 3.78 -8.72
N GLU A 90 -22.26 3.92 -7.58
CA GLU A 90 -23.73 3.88 -7.55
C GLU A 90 -24.35 4.98 -8.43
N ASP A 91 -23.58 6.04 -8.68
CA ASP A 91 -23.90 7.16 -9.57
C ASP A 91 -22.67 7.47 -10.44
N GLU A 92 -22.81 7.35 -11.76
CA GLU A 92 -21.73 7.63 -12.74
C GLU A 92 -21.14 9.04 -12.59
N ASN A 93 -21.88 9.99 -12.00
CA ASN A 93 -21.48 11.39 -11.92
C ASN A 93 -20.74 11.79 -10.65
N LYS A 94 -20.67 10.92 -9.63
CA LYS A 94 -20.02 11.26 -8.36
C LYS A 94 -18.92 10.26 -8.02
N PRO A 95 -17.69 10.72 -7.68
CA PRO A 95 -16.67 9.82 -7.17
C PRO A 95 -17.20 9.11 -5.92
N SER A 96 -16.95 7.80 -5.82
CA SER A 96 -17.34 7.01 -4.65
C SER A 96 -16.82 7.67 -3.36
N ASP A 97 -17.67 7.81 -2.34
CA ASP A 97 -17.27 8.36 -1.04
C ASP A 97 -16.11 7.55 -0.42
N LEU A 98 -16.06 6.23 -0.70
CA LEU A 98 -14.95 5.36 -0.33
C LEU A 98 -13.65 5.74 -1.04
N TYR A 99 -13.70 6.10 -2.32
CA TYR A 99 -12.53 6.58 -3.07
C TYR A 99 -12.02 7.90 -2.51
N LEU A 100 -12.91 8.86 -2.23
CA LEU A 100 -12.52 10.14 -1.63
C LEU A 100 -11.87 9.94 -0.26
N THR A 101 -12.44 9.07 0.57
CA THR A 101 -11.88 8.68 1.88
C THR A 101 -10.48 8.08 1.72
N ALA A 102 -10.29 7.17 0.77
CA ALA A 102 -8.98 6.58 0.49
C ALA A 102 -7.96 7.63 0.02
N LYS A 103 -8.34 8.58 -0.85
CA LYS A 103 -7.46 9.68 -1.29
C LYS A 103 -7.05 10.58 -0.14
N GLN A 104 -7.97 10.94 0.75
CA GLN A 104 -7.68 11.75 1.93
C GLN A 104 -6.72 11.03 2.89
N LEU A 105 -6.91 9.73 3.08
CA LEU A 105 -6.04 8.93 3.93
C LEU A 105 -4.64 8.77 3.31
N CYS A 106 -4.55 8.58 1.99
CA CYS A 106 -3.28 8.60 1.25
C CYS A 106 -2.54 9.92 1.43
N ALA A 107 -3.21 11.06 1.20
CA ALA A 107 -2.62 12.38 1.40
C ALA A 107 -2.18 12.60 2.86
N THR A 108 -2.88 12.00 3.82
CA THR A 108 -2.48 12.03 5.23
C THR A 108 -1.21 11.22 5.48
N LEU A 109 -1.05 10.04 4.88
CA LEU A 109 0.21 9.28 4.96
C LEU A 109 1.37 10.03 4.30
N GLU A 110 1.15 10.63 3.12
CA GLU A 110 2.17 11.40 2.41
C GLU A 110 2.65 12.60 3.22
N ARG A 111 1.74 13.36 3.84
CA ARG A 111 2.08 14.47 4.75
C ARG A 111 2.92 14.03 5.94
N ASN A 112 2.76 12.79 6.39
CA ASN A 112 3.51 12.19 7.48
C ASN A 112 4.76 11.43 7.00
N CYS A 113 5.12 11.51 5.71
CA CYS A 113 6.21 10.78 5.08
C CYS A 113 6.21 9.27 5.37
N LEU A 114 5.01 8.68 5.50
CA LEU A 114 4.83 7.28 5.81
C LEU A 114 4.98 6.41 4.57
N LEU A 115 6.22 5.98 4.28
CA LEU A 115 6.52 5.11 3.15
C LEU A 115 6.71 3.67 3.63
N THR A 116 5.68 2.86 3.46
CA THR A 116 5.72 1.43 3.79
C THR A 116 5.39 0.61 2.54
N LEU A 117 5.78 -0.67 2.54
CA LEU A 117 5.34 -1.58 1.48
C LEU A 117 3.81 -1.64 1.36
N ARG A 118 3.09 -1.48 2.48
CA ARG A 118 1.62 -1.50 2.52
C ARG A 118 1.00 -0.25 1.91
N SER A 119 1.56 0.93 2.19
CA SER A 119 1.09 2.16 1.55
C SER A 119 1.37 2.14 0.04
N LEU A 120 2.49 1.56 -0.39
CA LEU A 120 2.76 1.33 -1.82
C LEU A 120 1.73 0.36 -2.44
N GLN A 121 1.47 -0.79 -1.80
CA GLN A 121 0.46 -1.74 -2.25
C GLN A 121 -0.92 -1.08 -2.36
N ALA A 122 -1.30 -0.25 -1.37
CA ALA A 122 -2.56 0.46 -1.38
C ALA A 122 -2.63 1.50 -2.52
N ASN A 123 -1.55 2.26 -2.74
CA ASN A 123 -1.47 3.22 -3.84
C ASN A 123 -1.54 2.55 -5.21
N LEU A 124 -0.98 1.35 -5.37
CA LEU A 124 -1.13 0.57 -6.60
C LEU A 124 -2.59 0.16 -6.84
N LEU A 125 -3.31 -0.28 -5.81
CA LEU A 125 -4.74 -0.59 -5.91
C LEU A 125 -5.59 0.64 -6.20
N LEU A 126 -5.25 1.78 -5.59
CA LEU A 126 -5.90 3.05 -5.84
C LEU A 126 -5.69 3.52 -7.30
N ALA A 127 -4.46 3.42 -7.81
CA ALA A 127 -4.17 3.74 -9.21
C ALA A 127 -4.95 2.85 -10.18
N VAL A 128 -5.07 1.55 -9.88
CA VAL A 128 -5.92 0.62 -10.64
C VAL A 128 -7.37 1.10 -10.68
N TYR A 129 -7.93 1.49 -9.53
CA TYR A 129 -9.29 2.00 -9.46
C TYR A 129 -9.47 3.26 -10.32
N GLU A 130 -8.53 4.20 -10.22
CA GLU A 130 -8.53 5.46 -10.98
C GLU A 130 -8.46 5.20 -12.50
N VAL A 131 -7.64 4.24 -12.95
CA VAL A 131 -7.58 3.82 -14.36
C VAL A 131 -8.89 3.17 -14.80
N GLY A 132 -9.45 2.26 -13.99
CA GLY A 132 -10.71 1.59 -14.29
C GLY A 132 -11.91 2.54 -14.44
N HIS A 133 -11.88 3.68 -13.74
CA HIS A 133 -12.90 4.73 -13.78
C HIS A 133 -12.55 5.90 -14.71
N ALA A 134 -11.52 5.76 -15.56
CA ALA A 134 -11.06 6.80 -16.47
C ALA A 134 -10.69 8.14 -15.80
N ILE A 135 -10.28 8.11 -14.52
CA ILE A 135 -9.79 9.28 -13.76
C ILE A 135 -8.28 9.48 -14.06
N TYR A 136 -7.94 9.59 -15.34
CA TYR A 136 -6.55 9.53 -15.81
C TYR A 136 -5.58 10.55 -15.19
N PRO A 137 -5.97 11.82 -14.96
CA PRO A 137 -5.07 12.78 -14.31
C PRO A 137 -4.70 12.34 -12.88
N ALA A 138 -5.65 11.79 -12.12
CA ALA A 138 -5.39 11.28 -10.78
C ALA A 138 -4.53 10.01 -10.83
N ALA A 139 -4.85 9.09 -11.75
CA ALA A 139 -4.07 7.87 -11.98
C ALA A 139 -2.59 8.16 -12.27
N ALA A 140 -2.31 9.12 -13.15
CA ALA A 140 -0.93 9.50 -13.48
C ALA A 140 -0.15 10.01 -12.25
N LEU A 141 -0.79 10.81 -11.38
CA LEU A 141 -0.18 11.29 -10.14
C LEU A 141 0.07 10.14 -9.15
N THR A 142 -0.92 9.26 -8.96
CA THR A 142 -0.82 8.11 -8.05
C THR A 142 0.28 7.15 -8.52
N VAL A 143 0.36 6.86 -9.82
CA VAL A 143 1.46 6.05 -10.41
C VAL A 143 2.81 6.71 -10.18
N GLY A 144 2.91 8.03 -10.38
CA GLY A 144 4.13 8.78 -10.08
C GLY A 144 4.55 8.67 -8.61
N CYS A 145 3.60 8.70 -7.68
CA CYS A 145 3.84 8.44 -6.26
C CYS A 145 4.34 7.01 -6.03
N CYS A 146 3.69 6.00 -6.62
CA CYS A 146 4.11 4.60 -6.52
C CYS A 146 5.55 4.38 -6.98
N VAL A 147 5.96 5.00 -8.10
CA VAL A 147 7.34 4.90 -8.59
C VAL A 147 8.33 5.46 -7.59
N ARG A 148 8.09 6.68 -7.06
CA ARG A 148 8.98 7.30 -6.06
C ARG A 148 9.04 6.48 -4.77
N GLN A 149 7.89 5.98 -4.31
CA GLN A 149 7.82 5.10 -3.14
C GLN A 149 8.58 3.79 -3.36
N GLY A 150 8.47 3.18 -4.54
CA GLY A 150 9.21 1.97 -4.88
C GLY A 150 10.72 2.17 -4.92
N VAL A 151 11.17 3.30 -5.47
CA VAL A 151 12.60 3.69 -5.45
C VAL A 151 13.07 3.93 -4.01
N ALA A 152 12.31 4.67 -3.21
CA ALA A 152 12.62 4.93 -1.80
C ALA A 152 12.69 3.65 -0.96
N LEU A 153 11.83 2.66 -1.24
CA LEU A 153 11.84 1.35 -0.60
C LEU A 153 12.94 0.40 -1.15
N GLY A 154 13.73 0.86 -2.13
CA GLY A 154 14.79 0.06 -2.74
C GLY A 154 14.30 -1.07 -3.66
N LEU A 155 13.02 -1.09 -4.04
CA LEU A 155 12.44 -2.16 -4.88
C LEU A 155 12.99 -2.15 -6.31
N HIS A 156 13.61 -1.06 -6.74
CA HIS A 156 14.26 -0.95 -8.05
C HIS A 156 15.57 -1.75 -8.13
N ASN A 157 16.28 -1.90 -7.01
CA ASN A 157 17.60 -2.52 -7.00
C ASN A 157 17.48 -3.98 -6.55
N LYS A 158 17.59 -4.93 -7.49
CA LYS A 158 17.55 -6.36 -7.19
C LYS A 158 18.80 -6.84 -6.43
N ASP A 159 19.90 -6.09 -6.54
CA ASP A 159 21.21 -6.41 -5.95
C ASP A 159 21.46 -5.68 -4.62
N ALA A 160 20.65 -4.68 -4.26
CA ALA A 160 20.75 -4.03 -2.95
C ALA A 160 20.16 -4.94 -1.87
N PRO A 161 20.79 -5.03 -0.67
CA PRO A 161 20.16 -5.65 0.47
C PRO A 161 18.88 -4.89 0.80
N GLN A 162 17.73 -5.49 0.45
CA GLN A 162 16.43 -4.90 0.71
C GLN A 162 16.37 -4.54 2.19
N LEU A 163 16.14 -3.26 2.52
CA LEU A 163 15.97 -2.78 3.91
C LEU A 163 14.94 -3.63 4.69
N GLY A 164 14.04 -4.30 3.98
CA GLY A 164 13.11 -5.31 4.49
C GLY A 164 13.61 -6.76 4.43
N GLY A 165 14.79 -7.07 4.94
CA GLY A 165 15.09 -8.39 5.51
C GLY A 165 15.23 -9.61 4.56
N ASN A 166 15.48 -9.42 3.26
CA ASN A 166 15.75 -10.55 2.36
C ASN A 166 17.18 -11.12 2.47
N VAL A 167 18.08 -10.47 3.21
CA VAL A 167 19.42 -11.03 3.49
C VAL A 167 19.31 -12.33 4.30
N ARG A 168 18.25 -12.53 5.09
CA ARG A 168 18.11 -13.74 5.91
C ARG A 168 17.55 -14.93 5.13
N SER A 169 16.53 -14.72 4.28
CA SER A 169 15.84 -15.81 3.58
C SER A 169 16.66 -16.44 2.45
N TRP A 170 17.44 -15.65 1.72
CA TRP A 170 18.26 -16.15 0.61
C TRP A 170 19.49 -16.91 1.10
N VAL A 171 20.18 -16.38 2.11
CA VAL A 171 21.33 -17.05 2.74
C VAL A 171 20.90 -18.38 3.37
N ASP A 172 19.79 -18.40 4.11
CA ASP A 172 19.25 -19.63 4.69
C ASP A 172 18.81 -20.66 3.62
N TRP A 173 18.38 -20.21 2.44
CA TRP A 173 18.00 -21.10 1.34
C TRP A 173 19.22 -21.67 0.63
N GLU A 174 20.25 -20.85 0.41
CA GLU A 174 21.51 -21.27 -0.19
C GLU A 174 22.32 -22.19 0.75
N GLU A 175 22.34 -21.92 2.05
CA GLU A 175 22.95 -22.81 3.05
C GLU A 175 22.29 -24.19 3.08
N ARG A 176 20.96 -24.26 2.93
CA ARG A 176 20.24 -25.55 2.83
C ARG A 176 20.49 -26.31 1.54
N GLN A 177 20.95 -25.65 0.48
CA GLN A 177 21.31 -26.30 -0.78
C GLN A 177 22.76 -26.80 -0.78
N ARG A 178 23.60 -26.29 0.13
CA ARG A 178 25.02 -26.66 0.24
C ARG A 178 25.29 -27.78 1.25
N GLY A 179 24.32 -28.17 2.07
CA GLY A 179 24.41 -29.30 3.02
C GLY A 179 23.44 -30.41 2.65
#